data_AF-A0A9X3F169-F1
#
_entry.id   AF-A0A9X3F169-F1
#
_cell.length_a   1.000
_cell.length_b   1.000
_cell.length_c   1.000
_cell.angle_alpha   90.00
_cell.angle_beta   90.00
_cell.angle_gamma   90.00
#
_symmetry.space_group_name_H-M   'P 1'
#
loop_
_entity.id
_entity.type
_entity.pdbx_description
1 polymer ?
#
loop_
_entity_poly.entity_id
_entity_poly.type
_entity_poly.pdbx_seq_one_letter_code
_entity_poly.pdbx_strand_id
1 'polypeptide(L)' 'MAQLILDDFNLEKAERRLCVEALSSAGNIVGAAALLGITRHALKRRIIKLAIEWPPRNPSRPSDAVNASAGLAR' A
#
# COMPACT_ATOMS: atom_id res chain seq x y z
N MET A 1 9.42 20.29 -1.49
CA MET A 1 9.83 19.04 -2.18
C MET A 1 10.32 18.09 -1.10
N ALA A 2 9.63 16.98 -0.85
CA ALA A 2 10.08 16.00 0.13
C ALA A 2 11.33 15.29 -0.41
N GLN A 3 12.42 15.31 0.35
CA GLN A 3 13.65 14.61 0.00
C GLN A 3 13.54 13.15 0.45
N LEU A 4 13.64 12.22 -0.49
CA LEU A 4 13.71 10.79 -0.18
C LEU A 4 15.15 10.32 -0.27
N ILE A 5 15.71 9.94 0.88
CA ILE A 5 17.05 9.35 0.97
C ILE A 5 16.90 7.84 0.87
N LEU A 6 17.69 7.23 -0.01
CA LEU A 6 17.80 5.78 -0.14
C LEU A 6 18.96 5.32 0.74
N ASP A 7 18.68 4.45 1.71
CA ASP A 7 19.69 4.00 2.67
C ASP A 7 20.67 3.00 2.05
N ASP A 8 20.23 2.28 1.00
CA ASP A 8 20.98 1.22 0.33
C ASP A 8 20.76 1.27 -1.19
N PHE A 9 21.64 0.64 -1.96
CA PHE A 9 21.49 0.44 -3.42
C PHE A 9 20.49 -0.67 -3.79
N ASN A 10 19.55 -1.00 -2.90
CA ASN A 10 18.51 -1.98 -3.17
C ASN A 10 17.33 -1.31 -3.90
N LEU A 11 17.24 -1.58 -5.21
CA LEU A 11 16.22 -1.00 -6.08
C LEU A 11 14.79 -1.33 -5.64
N GLU A 12 14.55 -2.57 -5.18
CA GLU A 12 13.22 -3.01 -4.76
C GLU A 12 12.75 -2.28 -3.49
N LYS A 13 13.65 -2.14 -2.51
CA LYS A 13 13.40 -1.37 -1.26
C LYS A 13 13.13 0.10 -1.58
N ALA A 14 13.93 0.70 -2.46
CA ALA A 14 13.76 2.07 -2.91
C ALA A 14 12.42 2.29 -3.63
N GLU A 15 12.07 1.39 -4.56
CA GLU A 15 10.82 1.43 -5.30
C GLU A 15 9.61 1.30 -4.36
N ARG A 16 9.69 0.40 -3.37
CA ARG A 16 8.65 0.21 -2.36
C ARG A 16 8.45 1.49 -1.55
N ARG A 17 9.54 2.11 -1.06
CA ARG A 17 9.48 3.36 -0.28
C ARG A 17 8.86 4.50 -1.09
N LEU A 18 9.27 4.67 -2.34
CA LEU A 18 8.69 5.68 -3.26
C LEU A 18 7.19 5.48 -3.46
N CYS A 19 6.75 4.24 -3.68
CA CYS A 19 5.32 3.96 -3.88
C CYS A 19 4.50 4.25 -2.61
N VAL A 20 5.01 3.88 -1.43
CA VAL A 20 4.35 4.14 -0.14
C VAL A 20 4.22 5.64 0.14
N GLU A 21 5.26 6.41 -0.12
CA GLU A 21 5.26 7.86 0.08
C GLU A 21 4.32 8.58 -0.88
N ALA A 22 4.29 8.16 -2.15
CA ALA A 22 3.36 8.71 -3.13
C ALA A 22 1.90 8.40 -2.77
N LEU A 23 1.61 7.16 -2.33
CA LEU A 23 0.27 6.74 -1.88
C LEU A 23 -0.17 7.53 -0.64
N SER A 24 0.73 7.72 0.32
CA SER A 24 0.46 8.49 1.54
C SER A 24 0.25 9.97 1.24
N SER A 25 1.08 10.55 0.37
CA SER A 25 0.99 11.97 0.00
C SER A 25 -0.28 12.31 -0.79
N ALA A 26 -0.69 11.44 -1.72
CA ALA A 26 -1.87 11.69 -2.55
C ALA A 26 -3.19 11.22 -1.93
N GLY A 27 -3.14 10.24 -1.00
CA GLY A 27 -4.31 9.60 -0.42
C GLY A 27 -5.15 8.73 -1.38
N ASN A 28 -4.78 8.69 -2.66
CA ASN A 28 -5.47 7.92 -3.69
C ASN A 28 -4.51 7.44 -4.78
N ILE A 29 -4.86 6.33 -5.46
CA ILE A 29 -3.98 5.67 -6.43
C ILE A 29 -3.73 6.55 -7.67
N VAL A 30 -4.71 7.34 -8.10
CA VAL A 30 -4.60 8.16 -9.32
C VAL A 30 -3.60 9.30 -9.11
N GLY A 31 -3.74 10.04 -8.01
CA GLY A 31 -2.82 11.09 -7.62
C GLY A 31 -1.42 10.57 -7.33
N ALA A 32 -1.30 9.41 -6.67
CA ALA A 32 -0.01 8.78 -6.42
C ALA A 32 0.70 8.39 -7.72
N ALA A 33 -0.03 7.85 -8.70
CA ALA A 33 0.52 7.53 -10.00
C ALA A 33 0.98 8.78 -10.77
N ALA A 34 0.23 9.88 -10.67
CA ALA A 34 0.60 11.17 -11.24
C ALA A 34 1.88 11.74 -10.61
N LEU A 35 2.02 11.68 -9.28
CA LEU A 35 3.24 12.11 -8.57
C LEU A 35 4.48 11.33 -9.02
N LEU A 36 4.33 10.04 -9.31
CA LEU A 36 5.40 9.17 -9.78
C LEU A 36 5.64 9.25 -11.30
N GLY A 37 4.78 9.95 -12.05
CA GLY A 37 4.85 10.01 -13.52
C GLY A 37 4.57 8.67 -14.22
N ILE A 38 3.75 7.79 -13.61
CA ILE A 38 3.40 6.48 -14.17
C ILE A 38 1.89 6.33 -14.34
N THR A 39 1.46 5.27 -15.05
CA THR A 39 0.03 4.95 -15.15
C THR A 39 -0.51 4.31 -13.87
N ARG A 40 -1.81 4.48 -13.62
CA ARG A 40 -2.53 3.77 -12.54
C ARG A 40 -2.31 2.25 -12.59
N HIS A 41 -2.29 1.66 -13.78
CA HIS A 41 -2.07 0.22 -13.97
C HIS A 41 -0.66 -0.19 -13.56
N ALA A 42 0.36 0.60 -13.90
CA ALA A 42 1.72 0.37 -13.46
C ALA A 42 1.82 0.42 -11.93
N LEU A 43 1.21 1.43 -11.29
CA LEU A 43 1.19 1.53 -9.83
C LEU A 43 0.49 0.34 -9.16
N LYS A 44 -0.67 -0.10 -9.69
CA LYS A 44 -1.37 -1.28 -9.18
C LYS A 44 -0.49 -2.54 -9.22
N ARG A 45 0.25 -2.77 -10.32
CA ARG A 45 1.17 -3.92 -10.41
C ARG A 45 2.30 -3.83 -9.39
N ARG A 46 2.83 -2.63 -9.14
CA ARG A 46 3.88 -2.41 -8.13
C ARG A 46 3.38 -2.67 -6.71
N ILE A 47 2.16 -2.24 -6.38
CA ILE A 47 1.54 -2.53 -5.06
C ILE A 47 1.51 -4.04 -4.80
N ILE A 48 1.08 -4.82 -5.79
CA ILE A 48 1.03 -6.28 -5.69
C ILE A 48 2.45 -6.87 -5.61
N LYS A 49 3.34 -6.48 -6.53
CA LYS A 49 4.71 -7.02 -6.62
C LYS A 49 5.54 -6.74 -5.36
N LEU A 50 5.39 -5.54 -4.78
CA LEU A 50 6.18 -5.07 -3.63
C LEU A 50 5.48 -5.32 -2.29
N ALA A 51 4.36 -6.08 -2.30
CA ALA A 51 3.54 -6.38 -1.13
C ALA A 51 3.25 -5.13 -0.27
N ILE A 52 2.79 -4.06 -0.92
CA ILE A 52 2.40 -2.81 -0.25
C ILE A 52 0.97 -2.97 0.26
N GLU A 53 0.76 -2.80 1.56
CA GLU A 53 -0.58 -2.80 2.15
C GLU A 53 -1.30 -1.51 1.75
N TRP A 54 -2.27 -1.63 0.84
CA TRP A 54 -3.09 -0.51 0.38
C TRP A 54 -4.49 -0.97 -0.06
N PRO A 55 -5.58 -0.28 0.32
CA PRO A 55 -5.62 0.89 1.21
C PRO A 55 -5.16 0.54 2.64
N PRO A 56 -4.70 1.53 3.44
CA PRO A 56 -4.24 1.26 4.80
C PRO A 56 -5.38 0.61 5.58
N ARG A 57 -5.08 -0.44 6.34
CA ARG A 57 -6.07 -1.06 7.21
C ARG A 57 -6.59 -0.01 8.18
N ASN A 58 -7.89 0.31 8.10
CA ASN A 58 -8.53 1.20 9.05
C ASN A 58 -8.58 0.50 10.41
N PRO A 59 -7.86 0.98 11.45
CA PRO A 59 -7.85 0.33 12.75
C PRO A 59 -9.23 0.34 13.42
N SER A 60 -10.12 1.25 13.00
CA SER A 60 -11.49 1.35 13.51
C SER A 60 -12.49 0.41 12.82
N ARG A 61 -12.08 -0.32 11.77
CA ARG A 61 -12.94 -1.34 11.16
C ARG A 61 -12.72 -2.65 11.91
N PRO A 62 -13.68 -3.14 12.72
CA PRO A 62 -13.54 -4.43 13.38
C PRO A 62 -13.29 -5.49 12.31
N SER A 63 -12.23 -6.28 12.51
CA SER A 63 -11.89 -7.37 11.62
C SER A 63 -13.06 -8.35 11.61
N ASP A 64 -13.60 -8.69 10.44
CA ASP A 64 -14.74 -9.62 10.22
C ASP A 64 -14.45 -11.09 10.65
N ALA A 65 -13.55 -11.30 11.63
CA ALA A 65 -13.12 -12.59 12.14
C ALA A 65 -14.05 -13.18 13.23
N VAL A 66 -15.22 -12.58 13.49
CA VAL A 66 -16.10 -12.96 14.62
C VAL A 66 -17.11 -14.09 14.33
N ASN A 67 -17.10 -14.72 13.15
CA ASN A 67 -18.11 -15.76 12.80
C ASN A 67 -17.64 -17.23 12.85
N ALA A 68 -16.50 -17.54 13.47
CA ALA A 68 -15.97 -18.92 13.47
C ALA A 68 -16.35 -19.80 14.68
N SER A 69 -17.16 -19.33 15.64
CA SER A 69 -17.39 -20.06 16.90
C SER A 69 -18.85 -20.35 17.30
N ALA A 70 -19.83 -20.16 16.41
CA ALA A 70 -21.24 -20.43 16.72
C ALA A 70 -21.76 -21.84 16.34
N GLY A 71 -20.86 -22.81 16.10
CA GLY A 71 -21.22 -24.08 15.44
C GLY A 71 -20.88 -25.38 16.19
N LEU A 72 -20.67 -25.38 17.51
CA LEU A 72 -20.44 -26.62 18.26
C LEU A 72 -21.30 -26.69 19.53
N ALA A 73 -22.61 -26.79 19.35
CA ALA A 73 -23.52 -27.31 20.36
C ALA A 73 -24.72 -27.95 19.66
N ARG A 74 -24.62 -29.25 19.35
CA ARG A 74 -25.72 -30.19 19.22
C ARG A 74 -25.18 -31.61 19.30
#